data_AF-A0A6M1U5X4-F1
#
_entry.id   AF-A0A6M1U5X4-F1
#
_cell.length_a   1.000
_cell.length_b   1.000
_cell.length_c   1.000
_cell.angle_alpha   90.00
_cell.angle_beta   90.00
_cell.angle_gamma   90.00
#
_symmetry.space_group_name_H-M   'P 1'
#
loop_
_entity.id
_entity.type
_entity.pdbx_description
1 polymer ?
#
loop_
_entity_poly.entity_id
_entity_poly.type
_entity_poly.pdbx_seq_one_letter_code
_entity_poly.pdbx_strand_id
1 'polypeptide(L)'
;MSIYTKHGSRLMAWLLLFVLLFSSVVSVQPTAAASSKDLEKKVYTAMQNAVKYYYDEDGAYQFADFDWELIGLAQAGEKLDSRKWQDKDDLTAFDFWATKAKELDEAGQFAKLAIALMKNGYDPTNFNGKNLLEEIVKRQDANGRMGDDTYTIFNHVLSIVALEMYGYDYDREEAAEFLLKRYDDFSEEWGTYTDDIAFTLHALNLLGDIDGVEEEKEKILDRLEKERKADGSIADNPDSTMEALTALTSVGEDVLKAPWDKSVEYVLSNQLEDGSFQSAWSNGETSAMTTEKGLISLATIRKGTTLYERLTNKEKAALTVYLSKGEASEDIHVFDGMTNLLKGKEVKPSKNTYTIASKQLFVRAEVSGIADEEKPLAVLVKVMKGKQVVDTGIVETKSADAEYVTAGFTLARGTYTVEVNYWYGLANNPEVAKDGAIFSVTVK
;
A
#
# COMPACT_ATOMS: atom_id res chain seq x y z
N MET A 1 -7.75 -24.21 87.59
CA MET A 1 -6.39 -24.10 87.02
C MET A 1 -6.30 -25.11 85.88
N SER A 2 -6.55 -24.70 84.64
CA SER A 2 -6.35 -25.53 83.45
C SER A 2 -6.15 -24.59 82.26
N ILE A 3 -4.90 -24.47 81.84
CA ILE A 3 -4.47 -23.72 80.66
C ILE A 3 -4.31 -24.76 79.56
N TYR A 4 -5.30 -24.86 78.66
CA TYR A 4 -5.14 -25.59 77.41
C TYR A 4 -4.86 -24.59 76.28
N THR A 5 -3.66 -24.73 75.73
CA THR A 5 -3.05 -23.91 74.69
C THR A 5 -3.77 -24.09 73.35
N LYS A 6 -4.32 -22.98 72.83
CA LYS A 6 -5.11 -22.89 71.60
C LYS A 6 -4.25 -22.37 70.44
N HIS A 7 -3.09 -23.00 70.17
CA HIS A 7 -2.12 -22.52 69.17
C HIS A 7 -1.77 -23.52 68.05
N GLY A 8 -2.36 -24.72 68.03
CA GLY A 8 -2.07 -25.73 67.00
C GLY A 8 -2.80 -25.56 65.65
N SER A 9 -3.98 -24.95 65.61
CA SER A 9 -4.83 -25.02 64.40
C SER A 9 -4.55 -23.95 63.34
N ARG A 10 -3.89 -22.84 63.70
CA ARG A 10 -3.60 -21.75 62.75
C ARG A 10 -2.34 -22.01 61.93
N LEU A 11 -1.33 -22.68 62.48
CA LEU A 11 -0.11 -23.02 61.72
C LEU A 11 -0.38 -24.07 60.63
N MET A 12 -1.30 -25.00 60.89
CA MET A 12 -1.64 -26.07 59.94
C MET A 12 -2.47 -25.56 58.75
N ALA A 13 -3.33 -24.55 58.96
CA ALA A 13 -4.09 -23.91 57.89
C ALA A 13 -3.20 -23.06 56.95
N TRP A 14 -2.19 -22.38 57.50
CA TRP A 14 -1.22 -21.63 56.68
C TRP A 14 -0.27 -22.55 55.90
N LEU A 15 0.13 -23.69 56.47
CA LEU A 15 0.96 -24.68 55.75
C LEU A 15 0.20 -25.37 54.61
N LEU A 16 -1.09 -25.65 54.78
CA LEU A 16 -1.95 -26.20 53.71
C LEU A 16 -2.21 -25.17 52.60
N LEU A 17 -2.41 -23.89 52.92
CA LEU A 17 -2.54 -22.83 51.92
C LEU A 17 -1.22 -22.59 51.16
N PHE A 18 -0.07 -22.71 51.84
CA PHE A 18 1.24 -22.57 51.20
C PHE A 18 1.57 -23.76 50.28
N VAL A 19 1.16 -24.98 50.63
CA VAL A 19 1.34 -26.18 49.79
C VAL A 19 0.37 -26.19 48.60
N LEU A 20 -0.85 -25.65 48.73
CA LEU A 20 -1.79 -25.47 47.62
C LEU A 20 -1.40 -24.31 46.67
N LEU A 21 -0.77 -23.25 47.19
CA LEU A 21 -0.26 -22.15 46.35
C LEU A 21 1.07 -22.47 45.65
N PHE A 22 1.84 -23.45 46.14
CA PHE A 22 3.09 -23.90 45.48
C PHE A 22 2.92 -25.08 44.52
N SER A 23 1.75 -25.71 44.46
CA SER A 23 1.46 -26.81 43.51
C SER A 23 0.80 -26.36 42.20
N SER A 24 0.48 -25.06 42.06
CA SER A 24 -0.06 -24.48 40.82
C SER A 24 0.97 -23.66 40.02
N VAL A 25 2.25 -23.67 40.41
CA VAL A 25 3.32 -22.97 39.69
C VAL A 25 4.33 -24.02 39.22
N VAL A 26 4.57 -24.03 37.92
CA VAL A 26 5.50 -24.92 37.17
C VAL A 26 4.89 -26.23 36.64
N SER A 27 3.90 -26.09 35.76
CA SER A 27 3.83 -26.93 34.56
C SER A 27 3.46 -26.08 33.34
N VAL A 28 4.11 -24.93 33.18
CA VAL A 28 4.17 -24.28 31.87
C VAL A 28 5.18 -25.09 31.07
N GLN A 29 4.68 -25.79 30.04
CA GLN A 29 5.45 -26.70 29.21
C GLN A 29 6.62 -25.96 28.53
N PRO A 30 7.90 -26.28 28.84
CA PRO A 30 9.04 -25.73 28.10
C PRO A 30 9.04 -26.12 26.61
N THR A 31 8.24 -27.11 26.22
CA THR A 31 8.09 -27.60 24.84
C THR A 31 7.36 -26.62 23.92
N ALA A 32 6.29 -25.96 24.37
CA ALA A 32 5.51 -25.06 23.51
C ALA A 32 6.30 -23.79 23.10
N ALA A 33 7.05 -23.21 24.04
CA ALA A 33 7.88 -22.03 23.80
C ALA A 33 9.15 -22.32 22.97
N ALA A 34 9.64 -23.57 22.97
CA ALA A 34 10.74 -23.98 22.10
C ALA A 34 10.26 -24.21 20.66
N SER A 35 9.05 -24.77 20.50
CA SER A 35 8.40 -25.00 19.19
C SER A 35 8.17 -23.70 18.42
N SER A 36 7.64 -22.67 19.08
CA SER A 36 7.34 -21.38 18.43
C SER A 36 8.60 -20.64 17.92
N LYS A 37 9.74 -20.77 18.62
CA LYS A 37 11.01 -20.17 18.19
C LYS A 37 11.61 -20.84 16.97
N ASP A 38 11.45 -22.16 16.85
CA ASP A 38 11.88 -22.89 15.66
C ASP A 38 11.02 -22.49 14.45
N LEU A 39 9.71 -22.39 14.65
CA LEU A 39 8.77 -21.94 13.62
C LEU A 39 9.05 -20.49 13.18
N GLU A 40 9.28 -19.57 14.11
CA GLU A 40 9.67 -18.18 13.80
C GLU A 40 10.93 -18.12 12.92
N LYS A 41 11.93 -18.96 13.23
CA LYS A 41 13.16 -19.05 12.43
C LYS A 41 12.89 -19.58 11.03
N LYS A 42 12.05 -20.62 10.90
CA LYS A 42 11.64 -21.17 9.59
C LYS A 42 10.89 -20.12 8.76
N VAL A 43 9.95 -19.39 9.36
CA VAL A 43 9.24 -18.27 8.71
C VAL A 43 10.23 -17.22 8.22
N TYR A 44 11.18 -16.80 9.05
CA TYR A 44 12.20 -15.83 8.64
C TYR A 44 13.04 -16.34 7.47
N THR A 45 13.49 -17.60 7.50
CA THR A 45 14.26 -18.19 6.40
C THR A 45 13.44 -18.28 5.11
N ALA A 46 12.18 -18.74 5.19
CA ALA A 46 11.31 -18.83 4.04
C ALA A 46 11.00 -17.45 3.44
N MET A 47 10.78 -16.44 4.28
CA MET A 47 10.58 -15.05 3.83
C MET A 47 11.81 -14.54 3.08
N GLN A 48 13.02 -14.79 3.58
CA GLN A 48 14.26 -14.37 2.90
C GLN A 48 14.46 -15.11 1.57
N ASN A 49 14.07 -16.38 1.48
CA ASN A 49 14.08 -17.12 0.22
C ASN A 49 13.09 -16.52 -0.79
N ALA A 50 11.87 -16.17 -0.36
CA ALA A 50 10.88 -15.50 -1.19
C ALA A 50 11.35 -14.12 -1.67
N VAL A 51 12.00 -13.33 -0.80
CA VAL A 51 12.63 -12.06 -1.20
C VAL A 51 13.72 -12.31 -2.25
N LYS A 52 14.52 -13.36 -2.09
CA LYS A 52 15.59 -13.71 -3.05
C LYS A 52 15.02 -14.12 -4.41
N TYR A 53 13.85 -14.75 -4.46
CA TYR A 53 13.20 -15.15 -5.72
C TYR A 53 12.93 -13.96 -6.67
N TYR A 54 12.61 -12.77 -6.14
CA TYR A 54 12.37 -11.57 -6.96
C TYR A 54 13.63 -10.94 -7.58
N TYR A 55 14.76 -11.64 -7.52
CA TYR A 55 16.03 -11.23 -8.09
C TYR A 55 16.69 -12.36 -8.87
N ASP A 56 17.25 -12.03 -10.01
CA ASP A 56 18.23 -12.90 -10.65
C ASP A 56 19.65 -12.73 -10.03
N GLU A 57 20.58 -13.58 -10.47
CA GLU A 57 21.99 -13.54 -10.02
C GLU A 57 22.71 -12.22 -10.41
N ASP A 58 22.21 -11.52 -11.43
CA ASP A 58 22.74 -10.26 -11.93
C ASP A 58 22.11 -9.03 -11.24
N GLY A 59 21.12 -9.25 -10.36
CA GLY A 59 20.42 -8.23 -9.60
C GLY A 59 19.32 -7.51 -10.37
N ALA A 60 18.86 -8.04 -11.51
CA ALA A 60 17.67 -7.55 -12.19
C ALA A 60 16.39 -8.15 -11.56
N TYR A 61 15.33 -7.33 -11.53
CA TYR A 61 14.04 -7.76 -11.03
C TYR A 61 13.30 -8.61 -12.04
N GLN A 62 12.59 -9.60 -11.53
CA GLN A 62 11.61 -10.36 -12.30
C GLN A 62 10.19 -9.83 -12.06
N PHE A 63 9.97 -8.52 -12.18
CA PHE A 63 8.60 -7.98 -12.15
C PHE A 63 7.94 -8.25 -13.50
N ALA A 64 6.89 -9.07 -13.49
CA ALA A 64 6.08 -9.29 -14.69
C ALA A 64 5.08 -8.13 -14.90
N ASP A 65 4.45 -7.65 -13.83
CA ASP A 65 3.44 -6.59 -13.78
C ASP A 65 3.36 -5.98 -12.35
N PHE A 66 2.36 -5.12 -12.05
CA PHE A 66 2.16 -4.59 -10.70
C PHE A 66 1.33 -5.60 -9.99
N ASP A 67 1.89 -6.17 -8.95
CA ASP A 67 1.03 -6.85 -8.05
C ASP A 67 1.44 -6.64 -6.60
N TRP A 68 1.19 -7.67 -5.83
CA TRP A 68 1.27 -7.70 -4.39
C TRP A 68 2.73 -7.70 -3.89
N GLU A 69 3.70 -7.95 -4.77
CA GLU A 69 5.11 -8.05 -4.41
C GLU A 69 5.68 -6.75 -3.82
N LEU A 70 5.28 -5.56 -4.30
CA LEU A 70 5.81 -4.30 -3.73
C LEU A 70 5.37 -4.09 -2.27
N ILE A 71 4.19 -4.62 -1.91
CA ILE A 71 3.67 -4.60 -0.54
C ILE A 71 4.43 -5.62 0.31
N GLY A 72 4.56 -6.85 -0.19
CA GLY A 72 5.27 -7.94 0.49
C GLY A 72 6.74 -7.63 0.75
N LEU A 73 7.44 -7.07 -0.24
CA LEU A 73 8.85 -6.70 -0.12
C LEU A 73 9.06 -5.59 0.90
N ALA A 74 8.25 -4.53 0.85
CA ALA A 74 8.29 -3.46 1.84
C ALA A 74 8.00 -3.99 3.25
N GLN A 75 7.02 -4.88 3.39
CA GLN A 75 6.69 -5.53 4.66
C GLN A 75 7.84 -6.42 5.16
N ALA A 76 8.60 -7.05 4.25
CA ALA A 76 9.82 -7.81 4.56
C ALA A 76 11.02 -6.92 4.93
N GLY A 77 10.85 -5.59 4.90
CA GLY A 77 11.88 -4.61 5.27
C GLY A 77 12.79 -4.18 4.12
N GLU A 78 12.43 -4.53 2.89
CA GLU A 78 13.17 -4.14 1.70
C GLU A 78 12.95 -2.65 1.37
N LYS A 79 14.00 -2.00 0.87
CA LYS A 79 13.95 -0.59 0.44
C LYS A 79 13.96 -0.53 -1.07
N LEU A 80 12.78 -0.44 -1.65
CA LEU A 80 12.55 -0.54 -3.09
C LEU A 80 13.12 0.65 -3.89
N ASP A 81 13.62 1.69 -3.22
CA ASP A 81 14.34 2.82 -3.81
C ASP A 81 15.87 2.68 -3.76
N SER A 82 16.38 1.64 -3.09
CA SER A 82 17.82 1.41 -2.96
C SER A 82 18.44 0.94 -4.27
N ARG A 83 19.78 0.89 -4.36
CA ARG A 83 20.48 0.34 -5.52
C ARG A 83 20.17 -1.14 -5.77
N LYS A 84 19.82 -1.87 -4.71
CA LYS A 84 19.29 -3.24 -4.79
C LYS A 84 17.87 -3.26 -5.34
N TRP A 85 17.17 -2.12 -5.39
CA TRP A 85 15.87 -1.72 -5.98
C TRP A 85 15.82 -1.20 -7.45
N GLN A 86 16.97 -1.07 -8.12
CA GLN A 86 17.10 -0.33 -9.38
C GLN A 86 17.62 -1.17 -10.55
N ASP A 87 17.04 -0.94 -11.73
CA ASP A 87 17.56 -1.48 -12.98
C ASP A 87 18.86 -0.76 -13.43
N LYS A 88 19.40 -1.15 -14.59
CA LYS A 88 20.64 -0.57 -15.15
C LYS A 88 20.55 0.94 -15.46
N ASP A 89 19.34 1.48 -15.58
CA ASP A 89 19.06 2.89 -15.87
C ASP A 89 18.66 3.67 -14.60
N ASP A 90 18.87 3.06 -13.42
CA ASP A 90 18.48 3.50 -12.08
C ASP A 90 16.96 3.71 -11.90
N LEU A 91 16.14 3.02 -12.70
CA LEU A 91 14.67 3.00 -12.57
C LEU A 91 14.24 1.94 -11.57
N THR A 92 13.17 2.24 -10.85
CA THR A 92 12.53 1.40 -9.83
C THR A 92 11.19 0.89 -10.34
N ALA A 93 10.58 -0.09 -9.64
CA ALA A 93 9.21 -0.51 -9.94
C ALA A 93 8.22 0.67 -9.95
N PHE A 94 8.43 1.67 -9.08
CA PHE A 94 7.59 2.86 -9.04
C PHE A 94 7.70 3.75 -10.28
N ASP A 95 8.81 3.72 -11.01
CA ASP A 95 8.97 4.48 -12.25
C ASP A 95 8.08 3.90 -13.34
N PHE A 96 8.01 2.56 -13.41
CA PHE A 96 7.08 1.84 -14.26
C PHE A 96 5.62 2.13 -13.86
N TRP A 97 5.29 2.06 -12.57
CA TRP A 97 3.94 2.34 -12.08
C TRP A 97 3.49 3.77 -12.25
N ALA A 98 4.40 4.73 -12.18
CA ALA A 98 4.08 6.12 -12.46
C ALA A 98 3.62 6.34 -13.90
N THR A 99 4.07 5.50 -14.83
CA THR A 99 3.58 5.47 -16.22
C THR A 99 2.23 4.78 -16.29
N LYS A 100 2.11 3.58 -15.70
CA LYS A 100 0.89 2.77 -15.71
C LYS A 100 -0.28 3.35 -14.93
N ALA A 101 -0.04 4.21 -13.93
CA ALA A 101 -1.08 4.89 -13.15
C ALA A 101 -2.04 5.73 -14.02
N LYS A 102 -1.63 6.09 -15.24
CA LYS A 102 -2.46 6.77 -16.23
C LYS A 102 -3.49 5.86 -16.89
N GLU A 103 -3.19 4.56 -16.97
CA GLU A 103 -4.02 3.54 -17.61
C GLU A 103 -5.02 2.90 -16.64
N LEU A 104 -4.87 3.12 -15.32
CA LEU A 104 -5.77 2.55 -14.31
C LEU A 104 -7.17 3.16 -14.43
N ASP A 105 -8.19 2.30 -14.28
CA ASP A 105 -9.59 2.66 -14.40
C ASP A 105 -10.46 2.13 -13.25
N GLU A 106 -10.01 1.10 -12.52
CA GLU A 106 -10.75 0.49 -11.41
C GLU A 106 -10.30 0.99 -10.03
N ALA A 107 -11.27 1.11 -9.10
CA ALA A 107 -11.00 1.53 -7.71
C ALA A 107 -9.98 0.62 -7.02
N GLY A 108 -10.08 -0.70 -7.21
CA GLY A 108 -9.14 -1.67 -6.63
C GLY A 108 -7.71 -1.53 -7.14
N GLN A 109 -7.51 -1.18 -8.41
CA GLN A 109 -6.18 -0.91 -8.97
C GLN A 109 -5.54 0.33 -8.33
N PHE A 110 -6.30 1.42 -8.20
CA PHE A 110 -5.85 2.62 -7.48
C PHE A 110 -5.54 2.32 -6.02
N ALA A 111 -6.39 1.55 -5.35
CA ALA A 111 -6.23 1.16 -3.96
C ALA A 111 -4.96 0.34 -3.73
N LYS A 112 -4.73 -0.70 -4.57
CA LYS A 112 -3.52 -1.53 -4.53
C LYS A 112 -2.26 -0.67 -4.66
N LEU A 113 -2.27 0.28 -5.60
CA LEU A 113 -1.12 1.18 -5.81
C LEU A 113 -0.92 2.14 -4.64
N ALA A 114 -2.01 2.71 -4.11
CA ALA A 114 -1.95 3.59 -2.96
C ALA A 114 -1.37 2.88 -1.72
N ILE A 115 -1.79 1.64 -1.46
CA ILE A 115 -1.27 0.81 -0.36
C ILE A 115 0.23 0.56 -0.53
N ALA A 116 0.66 0.13 -1.72
CA ALA A 116 2.07 -0.12 -2.00
C ALA A 116 2.93 1.14 -1.82
N LEU A 117 2.44 2.31 -2.26
CA LEU A 117 3.12 3.58 -2.09
C LEU A 117 3.28 3.94 -0.61
N MET A 118 2.19 3.89 0.16
CA MET A 118 2.24 4.18 1.60
C MET A 118 3.22 3.26 2.33
N LYS A 119 3.23 1.97 1.99
CA LYS A 119 4.17 0.97 2.55
C LYS A 119 5.62 1.26 2.23
N ASN A 120 5.87 1.92 1.10
CA ASN A 120 7.21 2.31 0.66
C ASN A 120 7.56 3.78 0.98
N GLY A 121 6.77 4.46 1.81
CA GLY A 121 7.05 5.84 2.24
C GLY A 121 6.71 6.92 1.22
N TYR A 122 5.88 6.60 0.24
CA TYR A 122 5.40 7.52 -0.78
C TYR A 122 3.97 7.98 -0.53
N ASP A 123 3.68 9.22 -0.93
CA ASP A 123 2.38 9.85 -0.75
C ASP A 123 1.42 9.49 -1.89
N PRO A 124 0.35 8.70 -1.64
CA PRO A 124 -0.61 8.34 -2.68
C PRO A 124 -1.50 9.52 -3.12
N THR A 125 -1.51 10.64 -2.38
CA THR A 125 -2.27 11.84 -2.77
C THR A 125 -1.54 12.70 -3.79
N ASN A 126 -0.27 12.40 -4.06
CA ASN A 126 0.50 13.03 -5.13
C ASN A 126 1.53 12.03 -5.67
N PHE A 127 1.02 11.03 -6.40
CA PHE A 127 1.85 10.08 -7.12
C PHE A 127 1.93 10.50 -8.59
N ASN A 128 3.09 11.02 -8.99
CA ASN A 128 3.30 11.54 -10.34
C ASN A 128 2.22 12.59 -10.75
N GLY A 129 1.82 13.45 -9.81
CA GLY A 129 0.79 14.48 -10.03
C GLY A 129 -0.66 13.98 -9.95
N LYS A 130 -0.88 12.69 -9.66
CA LYS A 130 -2.22 12.10 -9.51
C LYS A 130 -2.52 11.80 -8.04
N ASN A 131 -3.72 12.16 -7.61
CA ASN A 131 -4.24 11.78 -6.30
C ASN A 131 -5.00 10.46 -6.42
N LEU A 132 -4.34 9.35 -6.06
CA LEU A 132 -4.91 8.01 -6.23
C LEU A 132 -6.10 7.78 -5.29
N LEU A 133 -6.09 8.37 -4.10
CA LEU A 133 -7.19 8.21 -3.12
C LEU A 133 -8.46 8.91 -3.59
N GLU A 134 -8.33 10.09 -4.18
CA GLU A 134 -9.47 10.78 -4.80
C GLU A 134 -10.07 10.00 -5.96
N GLU A 135 -9.25 9.31 -6.75
CA GLU A 135 -9.74 8.44 -7.82
C GLU A 135 -10.54 7.25 -7.29
N ILE A 136 -10.22 6.73 -6.11
CA ILE A 136 -11.03 5.72 -5.42
C ILE A 136 -12.37 6.32 -5.00
N VAL A 137 -12.36 7.48 -4.32
CA VAL A 137 -13.59 8.14 -3.82
C VAL A 137 -14.54 8.53 -4.95
N LYS A 138 -14.03 9.01 -6.08
CA LYS A 138 -14.86 9.32 -7.27
C LYS A 138 -15.63 8.12 -7.82
N ARG A 139 -15.18 6.90 -7.49
CA ARG A 139 -15.79 5.63 -7.92
C ARG A 139 -16.69 5.03 -6.84
N GLN A 140 -16.82 5.69 -5.71
CA GLN A 140 -17.84 5.34 -4.73
C GLN A 140 -19.22 5.70 -5.30
N ASP A 141 -20.09 4.71 -5.45
CA ASP A 141 -21.47 4.95 -5.84
C ASP A 141 -22.35 5.30 -4.62
N ALA A 142 -23.62 5.64 -4.87
CA ALA A 142 -24.54 6.09 -3.83
C ALA A 142 -24.91 5.03 -2.78
N ASN A 143 -24.60 3.75 -3.01
CA ASN A 143 -24.78 2.68 -2.03
C ASN A 143 -23.47 2.31 -1.31
N GLY A 144 -22.43 3.14 -1.47
CA GLY A 144 -21.15 2.99 -0.78
C GLY A 144 -20.16 2.07 -1.48
N ARG A 145 -20.59 1.31 -2.51
CA ARG A 145 -19.72 0.41 -3.27
C ARG A 145 -18.60 1.16 -3.98
N MET A 146 -17.41 0.54 -4.02
CA MET A 146 -16.23 1.02 -4.74
C MET A 146 -15.63 -0.11 -5.56
N GLY A 147 -15.68 0.00 -6.89
CA GLY A 147 -15.18 -1.03 -7.83
C GLY A 147 -16.28 -1.91 -8.44
N ASP A 148 -15.90 -2.74 -9.41
CA ASP A 148 -16.77 -3.79 -9.94
C ASP A 148 -16.73 -4.98 -8.97
N ASP A 149 -17.88 -5.29 -8.42
CA ASP A 149 -18.12 -6.39 -7.50
C ASP A 149 -19.01 -7.45 -8.14
N THR A 150 -19.02 -7.58 -9.47
CA THR A 150 -19.82 -8.62 -10.14
C THR A 150 -19.42 -10.03 -9.71
N TYR A 151 -18.13 -10.23 -9.38
CA TYR A 151 -17.56 -11.56 -9.10
C TYR A 151 -16.83 -11.65 -7.75
N THR A 152 -16.50 -10.54 -7.11
CA THR A 152 -15.69 -10.50 -5.89
C THR A 152 -15.90 -9.19 -5.12
N ILE A 153 -15.82 -9.23 -3.78
CA ILE A 153 -15.80 -8.03 -2.92
C ILE A 153 -14.42 -7.36 -2.85
N PHE A 154 -13.38 -8.00 -3.40
CA PHE A 154 -11.98 -7.66 -3.17
C PHE A 154 -11.65 -6.19 -3.49
N ASN A 155 -12.10 -5.68 -4.63
CA ASN A 155 -11.86 -4.29 -5.03
C ASN A 155 -12.45 -3.27 -4.05
N HIS A 156 -13.61 -3.59 -3.46
CA HIS A 156 -14.26 -2.76 -2.46
C HIS A 156 -13.49 -2.79 -1.13
N VAL A 157 -13.09 -3.97 -0.66
CA VAL A 157 -12.27 -4.13 0.55
C VAL A 157 -10.94 -3.40 0.40
N LEU A 158 -10.26 -3.54 -0.74
CA LEU A 158 -9.03 -2.81 -1.05
C LEU A 158 -9.18 -1.31 -0.93
N SER A 159 -10.26 -0.79 -1.51
CA SER A 159 -10.58 0.64 -1.52
C SER A 159 -10.74 1.16 -0.09
N ILE A 160 -11.49 0.45 0.76
CA ILE A 160 -11.63 0.77 2.18
C ILE A 160 -10.26 0.75 2.87
N VAL A 161 -9.47 -0.32 2.69
CA VAL A 161 -8.14 -0.44 3.31
C VAL A 161 -7.25 0.74 2.94
N ALA A 162 -7.17 1.12 1.66
CA ALA A 162 -6.35 2.23 1.20
C ALA A 162 -6.80 3.58 1.81
N LEU A 163 -8.11 3.87 1.78
CA LEU A 163 -8.68 5.10 2.32
C LEU A 163 -8.49 5.19 3.84
N GLU A 164 -8.75 4.11 4.56
CA GLU A 164 -8.61 4.04 6.02
C GLU A 164 -7.15 4.10 6.47
N MET A 165 -6.22 3.43 5.77
CA MET A 165 -4.79 3.53 6.04
C MET A 165 -4.31 5.00 5.99
N TYR A 166 -4.79 5.78 5.02
CA TYR A 166 -4.45 7.20 4.95
C TYR A 166 -5.31 8.06 5.90
N GLY A 167 -6.51 7.61 6.25
CA GLY A 167 -7.55 8.45 6.85
C GLY A 167 -7.97 9.55 5.87
N TYR A 168 -8.35 9.14 4.66
CA TYR A 168 -8.90 10.01 3.61
C TYR A 168 -10.43 10.07 3.74
N ASP A 169 -11.03 11.20 3.40
CA ASP A 169 -12.49 11.42 3.55
C ASP A 169 -13.26 10.73 2.40
N TYR A 170 -14.31 9.99 2.76
CA TYR A 170 -15.23 9.29 1.86
C TYR A 170 -16.56 8.99 2.60
N ASP A 171 -17.57 8.44 1.92
CA ASP A 171 -18.81 7.98 2.60
C ASP A 171 -18.55 6.66 3.31
N ARG A 172 -17.93 6.77 4.49
CA ARG A 172 -17.38 5.66 5.26
C ARG A 172 -18.46 4.73 5.77
N GLU A 173 -19.56 5.29 6.28
CA GLU A 173 -20.69 4.54 6.81
C GLU A 173 -21.37 3.73 5.72
N GLU A 174 -21.65 4.32 4.55
CA GLU A 174 -22.30 3.62 3.44
C GLU A 174 -21.37 2.54 2.86
N ALA A 175 -20.06 2.79 2.75
CA ALA A 175 -19.10 1.76 2.35
C ALA A 175 -19.08 0.57 3.32
N ALA A 176 -19.12 0.84 4.63
CA ALA A 176 -19.16 -0.22 5.62
C ALA A 176 -20.48 -0.98 5.59
N GLU A 177 -21.62 -0.30 5.45
CA GLU A 177 -22.93 -0.95 5.30
C GLU A 177 -22.95 -1.87 4.07
N PHE A 178 -22.40 -1.41 2.95
CA PHE A 178 -22.24 -2.24 1.75
C PHE A 178 -21.42 -3.49 2.05
N LEU A 179 -20.23 -3.34 2.65
CA LEU A 179 -19.35 -4.46 2.98
C LEU A 179 -20.04 -5.47 3.90
N LEU A 180 -20.61 -5.02 5.02
CA LEU A 180 -21.27 -5.88 6.01
C LEU A 180 -22.44 -6.68 5.42
N LYS A 181 -23.12 -6.11 4.43
CA LYS A 181 -24.25 -6.76 3.75
C LYS A 181 -23.84 -7.76 2.68
N ARG A 182 -22.68 -7.55 2.05
CA ARG A 182 -22.34 -8.19 0.75
C ARG A 182 -21.06 -9.03 0.76
N TYR A 183 -20.25 -8.99 1.82
CA TYR A 183 -18.94 -9.67 1.81
C TYR A 183 -19.01 -11.19 1.58
N ASP A 184 -20.16 -11.82 1.86
CA ASP A 184 -20.41 -13.25 1.69
C ASP A 184 -21.39 -13.58 0.53
N ASP A 185 -21.87 -12.58 -0.22
CA ASP A 185 -22.81 -12.79 -1.34
C ASP A 185 -22.17 -13.51 -2.55
N PHE A 186 -20.85 -13.57 -2.58
CA PHE A 186 -20.06 -14.20 -3.63
C PHE A 186 -20.04 -15.72 -3.41
N SER A 187 -21.08 -16.38 -3.96
CA SER A 187 -21.49 -17.75 -3.61
C SER A 187 -20.74 -18.91 -4.31
N GLU A 188 -20.96 -20.12 -3.76
CA GLU A 188 -20.38 -21.43 -4.09
C GLU A 188 -20.41 -21.88 -5.57
N GLU A 189 -21.20 -21.28 -6.46
CA GLU A 189 -21.28 -21.66 -7.89
C GLU A 189 -19.94 -21.44 -8.62
N TRP A 190 -19.08 -20.56 -8.07
CA TRP A 190 -17.73 -20.26 -8.57
C TRP A 190 -16.61 -20.60 -7.56
N GLY A 191 -16.98 -21.28 -6.47
CA GLY A 191 -16.12 -21.56 -5.32
C GLY A 191 -16.14 -20.42 -4.31
N THR A 192 -16.44 -20.73 -3.05
CA THR A 192 -16.37 -19.72 -1.99
C THR A 192 -14.93 -19.22 -1.86
N TYR A 193 -14.70 -17.94 -2.10
CA TYR A 193 -13.37 -17.34 -1.96
C TYR A 193 -13.09 -17.08 -0.48
N THR A 194 -12.66 -18.12 0.22
CA THR A 194 -12.12 -17.99 1.58
C THR A 194 -11.07 -16.87 1.64
N ASP A 195 -10.31 -16.65 0.56
CA ASP A 195 -9.39 -15.52 0.37
C ASP A 195 -10.09 -14.17 0.55
N ASP A 196 -11.18 -13.91 -0.18
CA ASP A 196 -11.88 -12.62 -0.14
C ASP A 196 -12.52 -12.37 1.24
N ILE A 197 -13.04 -13.43 1.85
CA ILE A 197 -13.63 -13.38 3.19
C ILE A 197 -12.56 -13.13 4.25
N ALA A 198 -11.41 -13.80 4.15
CA ALA A 198 -10.25 -13.51 5.00
C ALA A 198 -9.76 -12.07 4.79
N PHE A 199 -9.62 -11.64 3.53
CA PHE A 199 -9.17 -10.30 3.18
C PHE A 199 -10.10 -9.21 3.75
N THR A 200 -11.40 -9.48 3.84
CA THR A 200 -12.41 -8.60 4.45
C THR A 200 -12.07 -8.22 5.90
N LEU A 201 -11.43 -9.11 6.67
CA LEU A 201 -11.00 -8.80 8.05
C LEU A 201 -10.07 -7.60 8.13
N HIS A 202 -9.28 -7.33 7.07
CA HIS A 202 -8.40 -6.16 7.04
C HIS A 202 -9.19 -4.84 7.05
N ALA A 203 -10.22 -4.73 6.23
CA ALA A 203 -11.10 -3.56 6.22
C ALA A 203 -11.88 -3.47 7.53
N LEU A 204 -12.49 -4.56 8.00
CA LEU A 204 -13.25 -4.57 9.25
C LEU A 204 -12.39 -4.16 10.46
N ASN A 205 -11.13 -4.59 10.53
CA ASN A 205 -10.22 -4.17 11.58
C ASN A 205 -9.97 -2.65 11.59
N LEU A 206 -9.91 -2.02 10.41
CA LEU A 206 -9.77 -0.57 10.26
C LEU A 206 -11.08 0.18 10.52
N LEU A 207 -12.23 -0.44 10.21
CA LEU A 207 -13.56 0.12 10.39
C LEU A 207 -14.12 0.04 11.82
N GLY A 208 -13.40 -0.60 12.76
CA GLY A 208 -13.90 -1.16 14.03
C GLY A 208 -14.78 -0.33 14.98
N ASP A 209 -15.05 0.95 14.73
CA ASP A 209 -16.02 1.76 15.46
C ASP A 209 -17.44 1.80 14.83
N ILE A 210 -17.64 1.16 13.67
CA ILE A 210 -18.95 1.07 13.01
C ILE A 210 -19.78 -0.10 13.58
N ASP A 211 -21.07 0.17 13.83
CA ASP A 211 -22.01 -0.83 14.33
C ASP A 211 -22.05 -2.07 13.42
N GLY A 212 -22.01 -3.26 14.02
CA GLY A 212 -22.03 -4.55 13.31
C GLY A 212 -20.65 -5.07 12.88
N VAL A 213 -19.62 -4.23 12.80
CA VAL A 213 -18.26 -4.66 12.37
C VAL A 213 -17.67 -5.74 13.25
N GLU A 214 -17.77 -5.61 14.58
CA GLU A 214 -17.20 -6.61 15.48
C GLU A 214 -17.92 -7.96 15.41
N GLU A 215 -19.25 -7.95 15.23
CA GLU A 215 -20.03 -9.18 15.05
C GLU A 215 -19.60 -9.92 13.78
N GLU A 216 -19.41 -9.21 12.66
CA GLU A 216 -18.95 -9.81 11.42
C GLU A 216 -17.50 -10.30 11.47
N LYS A 217 -16.61 -9.60 12.19
CA LYS A 217 -15.26 -10.09 12.47
C LYS A 217 -15.29 -11.44 13.18
N GLU A 218 -16.08 -11.56 14.25
CA GLU A 218 -16.22 -12.82 14.99
C GLU A 218 -16.74 -13.95 14.08
N LYS A 219 -17.75 -13.67 13.24
CA LYS A 219 -18.28 -14.65 12.28
C LYS A 219 -17.24 -15.14 11.27
N ILE A 220 -16.41 -14.23 10.74
CA ILE A 220 -15.35 -14.60 9.81
C ILE A 220 -14.27 -15.43 10.52
N LEU A 221 -13.85 -15.06 11.72
CA LEU A 221 -12.87 -15.82 12.50
C LEU A 221 -13.36 -17.24 12.80
N ASP A 222 -14.60 -17.37 13.25
CA ASP A 222 -15.27 -18.66 13.47
C ASP A 222 -15.30 -19.52 12.20
N ARG A 223 -15.49 -18.88 11.05
CA ARG A 223 -15.52 -19.56 9.75
C ARG A 223 -14.14 -20.07 9.35
N LEU A 224 -13.10 -19.24 9.45
CA LEU A 224 -11.72 -19.63 9.15
C LEU A 224 -11.27 -20.80 10.03
N GLU A 225 -11.66 -20.82 11.31
CA GLU A 225 -11.37 -21.94 12.20
C GLU A 225 -12.08 -23.23 11.75
N LYS A 226 -13.36 -23.16 11.31
CA LYS A 226 -14.13 -24.31 10.82
C LYS A 226 -13.61 -24.86 9.49
N GLU A 227 -13.07 -23.99 8.63
CA GLU A 227 -12.53 -24.38 7.33
C GLU A 227 -11.13 -25.01 7.43
N ARG A 228 -10.41 -24.76 8.54
CA ARG A 228 -9.09 -25.34 8.81
C ARG A 228 -9.14 -26.87 8.92
N LYS A 229 -8.25 -27.54 8.20
CA LYS A 229 -8.11 -29.00 8.14
C LYS A 229 -7.04 -29.51 9.10
N ALA A 230 -6.94 -30.84 9.20
CA ALA A 230 -6.02 -31.51 10.11
C ALA A 230 -4.54 -31.31 9.77
N ASP A 231 -4.23 -31.08 8.50
CA ASP A 231 -2.89 -30.76 7.97
C ASP A 231 -2.55 -29.27 8.09
N GLY A 232 -3.48 -28.43 8.54
CA GLY A 232 -3.30 -26.99 8.70
C GLY A 232 -3.81 -26.16 7.52
N SER A 233 -4.13 -26.76 6.37
CA SER A 233 -4.71 -26.03 5.25
C SER A 233 -6.05 -25.39 5.65
N ILE A 234 -6.33 -24.20 5.13
CA ILE A 234 -7.64 -23.55 5.21
C ILE A 234 -8.21 -23.57 3.79
N ALA A 235 -9.44 -24.07 3.65
CA ALA A 235 -10.08 -24.31 2.35
C ALA A 235 -9.26 -25.19 1.38
N ASP A 236 -8.40 -26.08 1.91
CA ASP A 236 -7.61 -27.07 1.16
C ASP A 236 -6.69 -26.49 0.07
N ASN A 237 -6.21 -25.24 0.24
CA ASN A 237 -5.28 -24.63 -0.70
C ASN A 237 -4.31 -23.62 -0.03
N PRO A 238 -3.10 -23.42 -0.59
CA PRO A 238 -2.10 -22.52 -0.02
C PRO A 238 -2.49 -21.04 -0.10
N ASP A 239 -3.17 -20.61 -1.17
CA ASP A 239 -3.54 -19.20 -1.37
C ASP A 239 -4.49 -18.70 -0.26
N SER A 240 -5.58 -19.43 0.00
CA SER A 240 -6.51 -19.18 1.10
C SER A 240 -5.84 -19.24 2.47
N THR A 241 -4.92 -20.19 2.65
CA THR A 241 -4.22 -20.35 3.93
C THR A 241 -3.30 -19.14 4.20
N MET A 242 -2.56 -18.68 3.19
CA MET A 242 -1.69 -17.50 3.29
C MET A 242 -2.49 -16.23 3.59
N GLU A 243 -3.61 -16.04 2.90
CA GLU A 243 -4.50 -14.89 3.10
C GLU A 243 -5.13 -14.91 4.51
N ALA A 244 -5.70 -16.05 4.92
CA ALA A 244 -6.24 -16.22 6.26
C ALA A 244 -5.20 -15.95 7.36
N LEU A 245 -3.97 -16.44 7.24
CA LEU A 245 -2.92 -16.16 8.22
C LEU A 245 -2.52 -14.67 8.27
N THR A 246 -2.54 -13.99 7.12
CA THR A 246 -2.27 -12.55 7.02
C THR A 246 -3.36 -11.75 7.74
N ALA A 247 -4.62 -12.11 7.49
CA ALA A 247 -5.81 -11.53 8.12
C ALA A 247 -5.84 -11.78 9.63
N LEU A 248 -5.63 -13.03 10.07
CA LEU A 248 -5.56 -13.42 11.48
C LEU A 248 -4.49 -12.62 12.23
N THR A 249 -3.28 -12.55 11.68
CA THR A 249 -2.20 -11.74 12.26
C THR A 249 -2.60 -10.27 12.38
N SER A 250 -3.39 -9.77 11.42
CA SER A 250 -3.83 -8.37 11.39
C SER A 250 -4.91 -8.02 12.40
N VAL A 251 -5.71 -8.99 12.82
CA VAL A 251 -6.65 -8.82 13.94
C VAL A 251 -6.02 -9.18 15.31
N GLY A 252 -4.72 -9.48 15.34
CA GLY A 252 -3.94 -9.68 16.57
C GLY A 252 -3.80 -11.12 17.03
N GLU A 253 -4.18 -12.11 16.21
CA GLU A 253 -3.94 -13.52 16.50
C GLU A 253 -2.44 -13.85 16.44
N ASP A 254 -1.95 -14.65 17.40
CA ASP A 254 -0.59 -15.16 17.39
C ASP A 254 -0.52 -16.46 16.58
N VAL A 255 -0.35 -16.32 15.27
CA VAL A 255 -0.43 -17.46 14.36
C VAL A 255 0.77 -18.42 14.44
N LEU A 256 1.82 -18.08 15.20
CA LEU A 256 2.95 -18.97 15.48
C LEU A 256 2.67 -19.95 16.63
N LYS A 257 1.45 -19.93 17.17
CA LYS A 257 0.98 -20.81 18.23
C LYS A 257 -0.30 -21.52 17.82
N ALA A 258 -0.64 -22.55 18.58
CA ALA A 258 -1.94 -23.20 18.45
C ALA A 258 -3.08 -22.17 18.60
N PRO A 259 -4.14 -22.26 17.77
CA PRO A 259 -4.44 -23.38 16.86
C PRO A 259 -3.84 -23.25 15.44
N TRP A 260 -3.11 -22.17 15.13
CA TRP A 260 -2.71 -21.77 13.78
C TRP A 260 -1.31 -22.21 13.36
N ASP A 261 -0.47 -22.65 14.29
CA ASP A 261 0.91 -23.10 14.05
C ASP A 261 1.01 -24.12 12.90
N LYS A 262 0.08 -25.07 12.82
CA LYS A 262 0.00 -26.03 11.70
C LYS A 262 -0.30 -25.38 10.35
N SER A 263 -1.11 -24.32 10.32
CA SER A 263 -1.39 -23.58 9.08
C SER A 263 -0.14 -22.86 8.58
N VAL A 264 0.70 -22.35 9.49
CA VAL A 264 2.02 -21.81 9.12
C VAL A 264 2.94 -22.91 8.58
N GLU A 265 2.96 -24.09 9.21
CA GLU A 265 3.72 -25.25 8.70
C GLU A 265 3.25 -25.68 7.30
N TYR A 266 1.94 -25.67 7.05
CA TYR A 266 1.36 -25.94 5.73
C TYR A 266 1.85 -24.94 4.69
N VAL A 267 1.81 -23.63 4.97
CA VAL A 267 2.36 -22.59 4.07
C VAL A 267 3.84 -22.86 3.77
N LEU A 268 4.65 -23.12 4.80
CA LEU A 268 6.08 -23.40 4.63
C LEU A 268 6.34 -24.64 3.75
N SER A 269 5.47 -25.65 3.81
CA SER A 269 5.60 -26.87 3.01
C SER A 269 5.35 -26.67 1.51
N ASN A 270 4.71 -25.56 1.13
CA ASN A 270 4.42 -25.21 -0.26
C ASN A 270 5.52 -24.36 -0.93
N GLN A 271 6.55 -23.93 -0.18
CA GLN A 271 7.69 -23.22 -0.75
C GLN A 271 8.59 -24.18 -1.55
N LEU A 272 8.95 -23.78 -2.77
CA LEU A 272 9.87 -24.49 -3.66
C LEU A 272 11.33 -24.15 -3.34
N GLU A 273 12.27 -24.92 -3.90
CA GLU A 273 13.71 -24.77 -3.60
C GLU A 273 14.29 -23.39 -3.99
N ASP A 274 13.73 -22.76 -5.01
CA ASP A 274 14.13 -21.42 -5.48
C ASP A 274 13.55 -20.28 -4.62
N GLY A 275 12.70 -20.61 -3.64
CA GLY A 275 12.03 -19.65 -2.75
C GLY A 275 10.65 -19.22 -3.22
N SER A 276 10.23 -19.59 -4.43
CA SER A 276 8.87 -19.37 -4.93
C SER A 276 7.86 -20.32 -4.28
N PHE A 277 6.58 -20.14 -4.55
CA PHE A 277 5.51 -20.99 -4.04
C PHE A 277 4.69 -21.62 -5.15
N GLN A 278 4.24 -22.84 -4.92
CA GLN A 278 3.27 -23.53 -5.76
C GLN A 278 1.83 -23.20 -5.32
N SER A 279 0.90 -23.18 -6.27
CA SER A 279 -0.54 -23.14 -5.99
C SER A 279 -1.13 -24.55 -5.99
N ALA A 280 -2.39 -24.69 -5.56
CA ALA A 280 -3.12 -25.96 -5.68
C ALA A 280 -3.27 -26.44 -7.13
N TRP A 281 -3.06 -25.54 -8.12
CA TRP A 281 -3.28 -25.80 -9.54
C TRP A 281 -2.00 -25.78 -10.38
N SER A 282 -0.85 -25.45 -9.78
CA SER A 282 0.42 -25.36 -10.51
C SER A 282 1.17 -26.70 -10.62
N ASN A 283 0.63 -27.80 -10.09
CA ASN A 283 1.23 -29.14 -10.16
C ASN A 283 2.69 -29.20 -9.66
N GLY A 284 3.02 -28.45 -8.60
CA GLY A 284 4.39 -28.40 -8.05
C GLY A 284 5.30 -27.37 -8.71
N GLU A 285 4.80 -26.60 -9.68
CA GLU A 285 5.54 -25.52 -10.33
C GLU A 285 5.27 -24.17 -9.65
N THR A 286 6.11 -23.18 -9.94
CA THR A 286 5.97 -21.81 -9.44
C THR A 286 4.65 -21.17 -9.89
N SER A 287 3.96 -20.54 -8.95
CA SER A 287 2.82 -19.65 -9.17
C SER A 287 3.22 -18.24 -8.73
N ALA A 288 3.20 -17.27 -9.65
CA ALA A 288 3.56 -15.88 -9.35
C ALA A 288 2.68 -15.29 -8.23
N MET A 289 1.35 -15.39 -8.39
CA MET A 289 0.37 -14.94 -7.40
C MET A 289 0.56 -15.61 -6.03
N THR A 290 0.77 -16.92 -5.99
CA THR A 290 0.98 -17.63 -4.72
C THR A 290 2.32 -17.26 -4.09
N THR A 291 3.32 -16.93 -4.89
CA THR A 291 4.62 -16.45 -4.41
C THR A 291 4.49 -15.06 -3.77
N GLU A 292 3.70 -14.18 -4.36
CA GLU A 292 3.40 -12.86 -3.79
C GLU A 292 2.65 -12.97 -2.46
N LYS A 293 1.59 -13.79 -2.41
CA LYS A 293 0.85 -14.09 -1.18
C LYS A 293 1.75 -14.72 -0.12
N GLY A 294 2.61 -15.65 -0.51
CA GLY A 294 3.58 -16.29 0.38
C GLY A 294 4.54 -15.29 0.99
N LEU A 295 5.08 -14.36 0.19
CA LEU A 295 5.93 -13.29 0.67
C LEU A 295 5.19 -12.37 1.66
N ILE A 296 3.99 -11.90 1.31
CA ILE A 296 3.17 -11.04 2.18
C ILE A 296 2.87 -11.74 3.51
N SER A 297 2.40 -12.98 3.45
CA SER A 297 2.00 -13.75 4.63
C SER A 297 3.19 -13.97 5.55
N LEU A 298 4.32 -14.47 5.03
CA LEU A 298 5.51 -14.70 5.83
C LEU A 298 6.09 -13.41 6.42
N ALA A 299 6.09 -12.30 5.66
CA ALA A 299 6.53 -11.01 6.16
C ALA A 299 5.62 -10.47 7.28
N THR A 300 4.31 -10.66 7.14
CA THR A 300 3.32 -10.27 8.15
C THR A 300 3.46 -11.09 9.43
N ILE A 301 3.51 -12.42 9.30
CA ILE A 301 3.74 -13.35 10.42
C ILE A 301 5.05 -13.01 11.15
N ARG A 302 6.13 -12.77 10.39
CA ARG A 302 7.44 -12.44 10.95
C ARG A 302 7.43 -11.17 11.78
N LYS A 303 6.73 -10.14 11.30
CA LYS A 303 6.62 -8.85 11.99
C LYS A 303 5.70 -8.97 13.22
N GLY A 304 4.71 -9.86 13.17
CA GLY A 304 3.75 -10.08 14.25
C GLY A 304 2.84 -8.87 14.49
N THR A 305 2.67 -8.03 13.46
CA THR A 305 1.79 -6.86 13.49
C THR A 305 0.91 -6.87 12.25
N THR A 306 -0.15 -6.08 12.26
CA THR A 306 -1.04 -5.95 11.11
C THR A 306 -0.31 -5.51 9.84
N LEU A 307 -0.76 -6.07 8.72
CA LEU A 307 -0.30 -5.67 7.39
C LEU A 307 -0.79 -4.26 7.05
N TYR A 308 -1.96 -3.84 7.52
CA TYR A 308 -2.51 -2.53 7.21
C TYR A 308 -2.76 -1.73 8.49
N GLU A 309 -2.19 -0.53 8.57
CA GLU A 309 -2.22 0.35 9.74
C GLU A 309 -2.62 1.76 9.31
N ARG A 310 -3.44 2.42 10.11
CA ARG A 310 -3.71 3.85 9.94
C ARG A 310 -2.41 4.64 10.16
N LEU A 311 -2.02 5.42 9.18
CA LEU A 311 -0.88 6.32 9.28
C LEU A 311 -1.20 7.44 10.26
N THR A 312 -0.30 7.66 11.20
CA THR A 312 -0.33 8.84 12.06
C THR A 312 -0.10 10.12 11.25
N ASN A 313 -0.51 11.27 11.79
CA ASN A 313 -0.20 12.57 11.16
C ASN A 313 1.31 12.77 10.94
N LYS A 314 2.15 12.20 11.81
CA LYS A 314 3.61 12.24 11.67
C LYS A 314 4.08 11.41 10.48
N GLU A 315 3.56 10.19 10.31
CA GLU A 315 3.91 9.32 9.19
C GLU A 315 3.41 9.90 7.87
N LYS A 316 2.16 10.41 7.82
CA LYS A 316 1.64 11.13 6.65
C LYS A 316 2.51 12.31 6.26
N ALA A 317 2.95 13.11 7.22
CA ALA A 317 3.85 14.23 6.97
C ALA A 317 5.25 13.79 6.48
N ALA A 318 5.68 12.57 6.83
CA ALA A 318 6.95 12.00 6.41
C ALA A 318 6.89 11.34 5.02
N LEU A 319 5.69 11.03 4.50
CA LEU A 319 5.53 10.50 3.14
C LEU A 319 6.09 11.48 2.11
N THR A 320 6.78 10.92 1.12
CA THR A 320 7.43 11.68 0.06
C THR A 320 6.61 11.65 -1.23
N VAL A 321 6.55 12.78 -1.93
CA VAL A 321 5.95 12.83 -3.27
C VAL A 321 6.86 12.04 -4.20
N TYR A 322 6.29 11.06 -4.91
CA TYR A 322 7.04 10.31 -5.90
C TYR A 322 6.92 10.99 -7.26
N LEU A 323 8.07 11.23 -7.88
CA LEU A 323 8.20 11.71 -9.25
C LEU A 323 8.93 10.67 -10.06
N SER A 324 8.32 10.22 -11.16
CA SER A 324 9.02 9.31 -12.05
C SER A 324 10.28 9.96 -12.61
N LYS A 325 11.36 9.19 -12.62
CA LYS A 325 12.62 9.49 -13.29
C LYS A 325 12.54 9.32 -14.82
N GLY A 326 11.37 8.98 -15.34
CA GLY A 326 11.10 8.80 -16.78
C GLY A 326 11.33 10.05 -17.62
N GLU A 327 10.93 9.97 -18.89
CA GLU A 327 11.11 11.10 -19.81
C GLU A 327 10.24 12.30 -19.38
N ALA A 328 10.83 13.50 -19.44
CA ALA A 328 10.08 14.72 -19.22
C ALA A 328 9.06 14.89 -20.34
N SER A 329 7.91 15.51 -20.04
CA SER A 329 6.92 15.84 -21.05
C SER A 329 7.55 16.66 -22.18
N GLU A 330 7.37 16.20 -23.42
CA GLU A 330 7.89 16.87 -24.61
C GLU A 330 7.31 18.29 -24.77
N ASP A 331 6.09 18.50 -24.27
CA ASP A 331 5.37 19.78 -24.30
C ASP A 331 5.91 20.83 -23.28
N ILE A 332 6.91 20.47 -22.47
CA ILE A 332 7.45 21.35 -21.43
C ILE A 332 8.90 21.74 -21.71
N HIS A 333 9.09 23.05 -21.85
CA HIS A 333 10.39 23.67 -22.07
C HIS A 333 10.80 24.48 -20.84
N VAL A 334 11.96 24.15 -20.28
CA VAL A 334 12.50 24.82 -19.08
C VAL A 334 13.69 25.69 -19.45
N PHE A 335 13.73 26.91 -18.92
CA PHE A 335 14.83 27.86 -19.16
C PHE A 335 15.46 28.34 -17.84
N ASP A 336 16.79 28.33 -17.82
CA ASP A 336 17.61 28.89 -16.73
C ASP A 336 17.83 30.39 -16.96
N GLY A 337 16.88 31.21 -16.52
CA GLY A 337 16.94 32.66 -16.56
C GLY A 337 16.46 33.32 -17.86
N MET A 338 16.15 34.61 -17.74
CA MET A 338 15.51 35.40 -18.81
C MET A 338 16.35 35.43 -20.09
N THR A 339 17.68 35.52 -19.97
CA THR A 339 18.58 35.51 -21.11
C THR A 339 18.47 34.23 -21.95
N ASN A 340 18.29 33.08 -21.31
CA ASN A 340 18.15 31.80 -22.00
C ASN A 340 16.75 31.67 -22.61
N LEU A 341 15.71 32.14 -21.92
CA LEU A 341 14.35 32.21 -22.46
C LEU A 341 14.29 33.03 -23.76
N LEU A 342 14.87 34.24 -23.75
CA LEU A 342 14.89 35.14 -24.91
C LEU A 342 15.71 34.58 -26.09
N LYS A 343 16.68 33.71 -25.81
CA LYS A 343 17.51 33.04 -26.82
C LYS A 343 16.94 31.70 -27.28
N GLY A 344 15.84 31.23 -26.70
CA GLY A 344 15.32 29.89 -26.94
C GLY A 344 16.27 28.76 -26.51
N LYS A 345 17.17 29.01 -25.54
CA LYS A 345 18.14 28.03 -25.07
C LYS A 345 17.61 27.26 -23.86
N GLU A 346 17.00 26.12 -24.13
CA GLU A 346 16.44 25.24 -23.11
C GLU A 346 17.49 24.55 -22.23
N VAL A 347 17.07 24.21 -21.02
CA VAL A 347 17.74 23.25 -20.14
C VAL A 347 17.23 21.87 -20.51
N LYS A 348 18.14 20.93 -20.79
CA LYS A 348 17.76 19.53 -20.98
C LYS A 348 17.72 18.81 -19.63
N PRO A 349 16.68 18.02 -19.35
CA PRO A 349 16.58 17.29 -18.10
C PRO A 349 17.54 16.10 -18.08
N SER A 350 17.86 15.63 -16.88
CA SER A 350 18.40 14.30 -16.64
C SER A 350 17.43 13.58 -15.72
N LYS A 351 16.83 12.48 -16.17
CA LYS A 351 15.88 11.66 -15.39
C LYS A 351 14.73 12.49 -14.78
N ASN A 352 13.99 13.20 -15.63
CA ASN A 352 12.95 14.17 -15.27
C ASN A 352 13.37 15.33 -14.33
N THR A 353 14.67 15.56 -14.16
CA THR A 353 15.21 16.63 -13.31
C THR A 353 15.96 17.67 -14.13
N TYR A 354 15.52 18.92 -14.07
CA TYR A 354 16.20 20.07 -14.64
C TYR A 354 17.13 20.70 -13.62
N THR A 355 18.30 21.16 -14.05
CA THR A 355 19.26 21.85 -13.17
C THR A 355 19.49 23.27 -13.66
N ILE A 356 19.25 24.26 -12.80
CA ILE A 356 19.40 25.68 -13.11
C ILE A 356 20.35 26.38 -12.13
N ALA A 357 21.00 27.46 -12.55
CA ALA A 357 21.97 28.22 -11.75
C ALA A 357 21.56 29.69 -11.51
N SER A 358 20.71 30.26 -12.36
CA SER A 358 20.35 31.69 -12.31
C SER A 358 19.37 32.05 -11.18
N LYS A 359 18.80 31.05 -10.50
CA LYS A 359 17.65 31.18 -9.57
C LYS A 359 16.34 31.61 -10.25
N GLN A 360 16.37 31.87 -11.55
CA GLN A 360 15.19 32.22 -12.33
C GLN A 360 14.77 31.00 -13.15
N LEU A 361 13.64 30.43 -12.78
CA LEU A 361 13.01 29.33 -13.50
C LEU A 361 11.97 29.91 -14.46
N PHE A 362 12.04 29.60 -15.74
CA PHE A 362 10.92 29.81 -16.66
C PHE A 362 10.43 28.47 -17.18
N VAL A 363 9.13 28.25 -17.05
CA VAL A 363 8.42 27.07 -17.53
C VAL A 363 7.54 27.51 -18.68
N ARG A 364 7.85 27.04 -19.88
CA ARG A 364 7.06 27.27 -21.08
C ARG A 364 6.33 25.98 -21.43
N ALA A 365 5.01 26.06 -21.48
CA ALA A 365 4.16 24.96 -21.86
C ALA A 365 3.69 25.15 -23.31
N GLU A 366 3.78 24.10 -24.12
CA GLU A 366 3.15 24.04 -25.43
C GLU A 366 1.63 23.86 -25.25
N VAL A 367 0.90 24.77 -25.87
CA VAL A 367 -0.57 24.84 -25.84
C VAL A 367 -1.17 24.79 -27.24
N SER A 368 -0.34 24.55 -28.25
CA SER A 368 -0.78 24.30 -29.61
C SER A 368 -1.79 23.14 -29.61
N GLY A 369 -2.90 23.31 -30.33
CA GLY A 369 -3.95 22.28 -30.44
C GLY A 369 -4.92 22.15 -29.25
N ILE A 370 -4.64 22.79 -28.10
CA ILE A 370 -5.60 22.86 -26.97
C ILE A 370 -6.07 24.28 -26.68
N ALA A 371 -5.39 25.31 -27.19
CA ALA A 371 -5.86 26.69 -27.09
C ALA A 371 -7.09 26.90 -27.98
N ASP A 372 -8.15 27.48 -27.43
CA ASP A 372 -9.43 27.71 -28.08
C ASP A 372 -9.91 29.14 -27.80
N GLU A 373 -10.47 29.83 -28.80
CA GLU A 373 -11.00 31.20 -28.65
C GLU A 373 -12.28 31.24 -27.80
N GLU A 374 -13.11 30.21 -27.88
CA GLU A 374 -14.37 30.10 -27.15
C GLU A 374 -14.17 29.60 -25.72
N LYS A 375 -13.12 28.80 -25.48
CA LYS A 375 -12.73 28.30 -24.15
C LYS A 375 -11.36 28.85 -23.75
N PRO A 376 -11.29 29.95 -22.97
CA PRO A 376 -10.04 30.47 -22.44
C PRO A 376 -9.24 29.38 -21.73
N LEU A 377 -8.02 29.17 -22.21
CA LEU A 377 -7.09 28.20 -21.64
C LEU A 377 -6.24 28.88 -20.58
N ALA A 378 -6.09 28.21 -19.45
CA ALA A 378 -5.19 28.60 -18.39
C ALA A 378 -4.18 27.51 -18.12
N VAL A 379 -2.91 27.91 -18.01
CA VAL A 379 -1.84 27.04 -17.54
C VAL A 379 -1.44 27.47 -16.14
N LEU A 380 -1.69 26.58 -15.18
CA LEU A 380 -1.31 26.72 -13.78
C LEU A 380 -0.01 25.96 -13.55
N VAL A 381 1.04 26.68 -13.20
CA VAL A 381 2.33 26.13 -12.80
C VAL A 381 2.49 26.29 -11.29
N LYS A 382 2.54 25.18 -10.55
CA LYS A 382 2.82 25.17 -9.11
C LYS A 382 4.27 24.78 -8.88
N VAL A 383 4.97 25.52 -8.04
CA VAL A 383 6.31 25.16 -7.57
C VAL A 383 6.21 24.76 -6.11
N MET A 384 6.68 23.55 -5.79
CA MET A 384 6.56 22.96 -4.46
C MET A 384 7.93 22.58 -3.90
N LYS A 385 8.07 22.68 -2.58
CA LYS A 385 9.21 22.17 -1.82
C LYS A 385 8.69 21.13 -0.83
N GLY A 386 8.90 19.85 -1.14
CA GLY A 386 8.15 18.78 -0.48
C GLY A 386 6.66 18.92 -0.80
N LYS A 387 5.80 18.89 0.23
CA LYS A 387 4.34 19.08 0.07
C LYS A 387 3.88 20.54 0.08
N GLN A 388 4.79 21.48 0.36
CA GLN A 388 4.44 22.90 0.47
C GLN A 388 4.53 23.58 -0.90
N VAL A 389 3.43 24.18 -1.35
CA VAL A 389 3.44 25.12 -2.48
C VAL A 389 4.20 26.37 -2.05
N VAL A 390 5.30 26.67 -2.73
CA VAL A 390 6.16 27.82 -2.44
C VAL A 390 5.97 28.97 -3.43
N ASP A 391 5.46 28.67 -4.64
CA ASP A 391 5.13 29.67 -5.64
C ASP A 391 4.08 29.12 -6.63
N THR A 392 3.32 30.00 -7.28
CA THR A 392 2.30 29.64 -8.28
C THR A 392 2.24 30.69 -9.38
N GLY A 393 2.22 30.24 -10.63
CA GLY A 393 2.00 31.08 -11.80
C GLY A 393 0.78 30.61 -12.57
N ILE A 394 -0.13 31.53 -12.89
CA ILE A 394 -1.26 31.26 -13.79
C ILE A 394 -1.08 32.14 -15.02
N VAL A 395 -1.09 31.53 -16.19
CA VAL A 395 -1.01 32.25 -17.47
C VAL A 395 -2.20 31.84 -18.31
N GLU A 396 -3.02 32.81 -18.67
CA GLU A 396 -4.22 32.61 -19.49
C GLU A 396 -3.96 33.05 -20.93
N THR A 397 -4.54 32.31 -21.87
CA THR A 397 -4.63 32.70 -23.29
C THR A 397 -6.05 32.51 -23.79
N LYS A 398 -6.47 33.41 -24.68
CA LYS A 398 -7.74 33.34 -25.43
C LYS A 398 -7.50 33.24 -26.94
N SER A 399 -6.26 33.07 -27.34
CA SER A 399 -5.86 33.03 -28.74
C SER A 399 -5.76 31.57 -29.17
N ALA A 400 -6.56 31.15 -30.16
CA ALA A 400 -6.39 29.84 -30.78
C ALA A 400 -5.01 29.70 -31.44
N ASP A 401 -4.41 30.81 -31.88
CA ASP A 401 -3.06 30.85 -32.44
C ASP A 401 -1.93 30.82 -31.39
N ALA A 402 -2.26 30.68 -30.09
CA ALA A 402 -1.22 30.59 -29.06
C ALA A 402 -0.49 29.25 -29.17
N GLU A 403 0.80 29.30 -29.47
CA GLU A 403 1.66 28.10 -29.45
C GLU A 403 2.16 27.80 -28.04
N TYR A 404 2.49 28.84 -27.27
CA TYR A 404 3.11 28.70 -25.95
C TYR A 404 2.58 29.69 -24.93
N VAL A 405 2.59 29.27 -23.67
CA VAL A 405 2.48 30.16 -22.51
C VAL A 405 3.68 29.95 -21.59
N THR A 406 4.13 31.00 -20.89
CA THR A 406 5.34 30.93 -20.05
C THR A 406 5.09 31.53 -18.68
N ALA A 407 5.34 30.76 -17.63
CA ALA A 407 5.38 31.22 -16.24
C ALA A 407 6.83 31.37 -15.78
N GLY A 408 7.12 32.40 -14.98
CA GLY A 408 8.46 32.70 -14.47
C GLY A 408 8.49 32.77 -12.95
N PHE A 409 9.54 32.24 -12.34
CA PHE A 409 9.68 32.09 -10.89
C PHE A 409 11.09 32.49 -10.44
N THR A 410 11.21 32.99 -9.20
CA THR A 410 12.50 33.22 -8.55
C THR A 410 12.63 32.30 -7.35
N LEU A 411 13.54 31.34 -7.42
CA LEU A 411 13.65 30.26 -6.46
C LEU A 411 14.97 30.34 -5.66
N ALA A 412 14.92 30.05 -4.37
CA ALA A 412 16.12 29.86 -3.57
C ALA A 412 16.86 28.57 -3.97
N ARG A 413 18.08 28.37 -3.47
CA ARG A 413 18.79 27.09 -3.64
C ARG A 413 17.99 25.93 -3.06
N GLY A 414 17.98 24.82 -3.77
CA GLY A 414 17.27 23.60 -3.36
C GLY A 414 16.65 22.87 -4.54
N THR A 415 15.94 21.79 -4.23
CA THR A 415 15.20 20.98 -5.19
C THR A 415 13.71 21.21 -4.98
N TYR A 416 12.99 21.35 -6.10
CA TYR A 416 11.58 21.66 -6.16
C TYR A 416 10.86 20.69 -7.08
N THR A 417 9.61 20.37 -6.76
CA THR A 417 8.69 19.74 -7.69
C THR A 417 7.94 20.84 -8.43
N VAL A 418 7.79 20.71 -9.75
CA VAL A 418 7.02 21.63 -10.57
C VAL A 418 5.89 20.85 -11.22
N GLU A 419 4.66 21.30 -10.97
CA GLU A 419 3.44 20.76 -11.60
C GLU A 419 2.89 21.78 -12.59
N VAL A 420 2.62 21.34 -13.82
CA VAL A 420 2.00 22.13 -14.88
C VAL A 420 0.64 21.52 -15.18
N ASN A 421 -0.43 22.28 -14.96
CA ASN A 421 -1.80 21.84 -15.17
C ASN A 421 -2.50 22.73 -16.20
N TYR A 422 -3.36 22.15 -17.01
CA TYR A 422 -4.05 22.81 -18.12
C TYR A 422 -5.55 22.82 -17.84
N TRP A 423 -6.17 24.00 -17.85
CA TRP A 423 -7.58 24.16 -17.50
C TRP A 423 -8.30 25.05 -18.51
N TYR A 424 -9.52 24.68 -18.88
CA TYR A 424 -10.48 25.57 -19.53
C TYR A 424 -11.31 26.28 -18.48
N GLY A 425 -11.67 27.54 -18.76
CA GLY A 425 -12.76 28.21 -18.08
C GLY A 425 -12.57 28.39 -16.57
N LEU A 426 -11.34 28.72 -16.11
CA LEU A 426 -11.03 28.90 -14.67
C LEU A 426 -12.06 29.75 -13.89
N ALA A 427 -12.61 30.79 -14.53
CA ALA A 427 -13.59 31.67 -13.91
C ALA A 427 -14.99 31.05 -13.80
N ASN A 428 -15.36 30.17 -14.72
CA ASN A 428 -16.72 29.64 -14.87
C ASN A 428 -16.64 28.14 -15.22
N ASN A 429 -16.74 27.30 -14.20
CA ASN A 429 -16.72 25.84 -14.31
C ASN A 429 -15.39 25.29 -14.87
N PRO A 430 -14.31 25.27 -14.06
CA PRO A 430 -13.01 24.79 -14.50
C PRO A 430 -13.07 23.33 -14.97
N GLU A 431 -12.55 23.08 -16.17
CA GLU A 431 -12.46 21.76 -16.80
C GLU A 431 -11.00 21.46 -17.11
N VAL A 432 -10.53 20.22 -16.91
CA VAL A 432 -9.16 19.82 -17.27
C VAL A 432 -9.03 19.80 -18.79
N ALA A 433 -8.10 20.58 -19.34
CA ALA A 433 -7.91 20.70 -20.79
C ALA A 433 -7.06 19.57 -21.37
N LYS A 434 -6.00 19.18 -20.66
CA LYS A 434 -5.18 17.98 -20.94
C LYS A 434 -4.46 17.53 -19.68
N ASP A 435 -3.86 16.35 -19.75
CA ASP A 435 -3.00 15.81 -18.70
C ASP A 435 -1.89 16.80 -18.32
N GLY A 436 -1.69 16.94 -17.02
CA GLY A 436 -0.61 17.76 -16.48
C GLY A 436 0.77 17.13 -16.71
N ALA A 437 1.80 17.95 -16.53
CA ALA A 437 3.18 17.51 -16.50
C ALA A 437 3.78 17.77 -15.11
N ILE A 438 4.60 16.85 -14.63
CA ILE A 438 5.29 17.01 -13.35
C ILE A 438 6.77 16.66 -13.52
N PHE A 439 7.64 17.50 -12.95
CA PHE A 439 9.08 17.33 -13.04
C PHE A 439 9.80 17.95 -11.85
N SER A 440 11.10 17.64 -11.71
CA SER A 440 11.95 18.19 -10.66
C SER A 440 12.85 19.31 -11.19
N VAL A 441 13.08 20.34 -10.39
CA VAL A 441 14.03 21.42 -10.66
C VAL A 441 14.99 21.55 -9.49
N THR A 442 16.29 21.43 -9.76
CA THR A 442 17.36 21.71 -8.80
C THR A 442 18.03 23.04 -9.11
N VAL A 443 18.01 23.95 -8.13
CA VAL A 443 18.61 25.28 -8.18
C VAL A 443 19.95 25.26 -7.42
N LYS A 444 21.06 25.49 -8.13
CA LYS A 444 22.44 25.41 -7.60
C LYS A 444 22.89 26.60 -6.75
#